data_AF-A0A9P7ARK8-F1
#
_entry.id   AF-A0A9P7ARK8-F1
#
_cell.length_a   1.000
_cell.length_b   1.000
_cell.length_c   1.000
_cell.angle_alpha   90.00
_cell.angle_beta   90.00
_cell.angle_gamma   90.00
#
_symmetry.space_group_name_H-M   'P 1'
#
loop_
_entity.id
_entity.type
_entity.pdbx_description
1 polymer ?
#
loop_
_entity_poly.entity_id
_entity_poly.type
_entity_poly.pdbx_seq_one_letter_code
_entity_poly.pdbx_strand_id
1 'polypeptide(L)'
;MEERKRRAETLVEWKKLEDARKEENKARRDHYHMAVEVWQVEKARARAEKQKFTKKKPALGKLVAAIPRPKVGSHEEEGEMSGEEFDIDDIDSDLSTECGATHLVDSL
;
A
#
# COMPACT_ATOMS: atom_id res chain seq x y z
N MET A 1 34.63 5.93 24.77
CA MET A 1 34.34 6.88 23.67
C MET A 1 34.34 6.19 22.31
N GLU A 2 35.36 5.40 21.96
CA GLU A 2 35.47 4.77 20.64
C GLU A 2 34.37 3.76 20.32
N GLU A 3 33.95 2.95 21.30
CA GLU A 3 32.87 1.98 21.10
C GLU A 3 31.51 2.63 20.82
N ARG A 4 31.22 3.77 21.45
CA ARG A 4 30.00 4.55 21.19
C ARG A 4 29.98 5.08 19.75
N LYS A 5 31.12 5.54 19.23
CA LYS A 5 31.25 6.03 17.85
C LYS A 5 31.01 4.91 16.84
N ARG A 6 31.65 3.75 17.01
CA ARG A 6 31.44 2.58 16.13
C ARG A 6 29.98 2.12 16.12
N ARG A 7 29.33 2.08 17.28
CA ARG A 7 27.90 1.74 17.38
C ARG A 7 27.02 2.76 16.65
N ALA A 8 27.31 4.05 16.82
CA ALA A 8 26.57 5.11 16.14
C ALA A 8 26.75 5.05 14.62
N GLU A 9 27.97 4.84 14.13
CA GLU A 9 28.27 4.66 12.69
C GLU A 9 27.50 3.46 12.11
N THR A 10 27.51 2.32 12.81
CA THR A 10 26.78 1.12 12.40
C THR A 10 25.26 1.36 12.31
N LEU A 11 24.69 2.10 13.26
CA LEU A 11 23.26 2.46 13.23
C LEU A 11 22.92 3.45 12.10
N VAL A 12 23.80 4.41 11.83
CA VAL A 12 23.63 5.37 10.73
C VAL A 12 23.63 4.63 9.39
N GLU A 13 24.55 3.70 9.20
CA GLU A 13 24.64 2.91 7.98
C GLU A 13 23.43 1.99 7.81
N TRP A 14 23.00 1.31 8.88
CA TRP A 14 21.76 0.54 8.86
C TRP A 14 20.53 1.39 8.51
N LYS A 15 20.41 2.59 9.09
CA LYS A 15 19.28 3.48 8.81
C LYS A 15 19.23 3.91 7.35
N LYS A 16 20.37 4.23 6.74
CA LYS A 16 20.46 4.57 5.31
C LYS A 16 19.96 3.43 4.42
N LEU A 17 20.34 2.19 4.73
CA LEU A 17 19.90 1.01 3.99
C LEU A 17 18.40 0.77 4.18
N GLU A 18 17.89 0.96 5.40
CA GLU A 18 16.47 0.80 5.71
C GLU A 18 15.60 1.87 5.04
N ASP A 19 16.06 3.12 4.99
CA ASP A 19 15.38 4.20 4.29
C ASP A 19 15.32 3.93 2.78
N ALA A 20 16.43 3.50 2.18
CA ALA A 20 16.46 3.10 0.76
C ALA A 20 15.51 1.94 0.45
N ARG A 21 15.43 0.93 1.34
CA ARG A 21 14.49 -0.19 1.24
C ARG A 21 13.04 0.29 1.26
N LYS A 22 12.71 1.22 2.17
CA LYS A 22 11.36 1.78 2.29
C LYS A 22 10.97 2.55 1.04
N GLU A 23 11.86 3.37 0.50
CA GLU A 23 11.61 4.11 -0.74
C GLU A 23 11.34 3.17 -1.92
N GLU A 24 12.11 2.09 -2.05
CA GLU A 24 11.88 1.09 -3.09
C GLU A 24 10.52 0.38 -2.93
N ASN A 25 10.17 -0.01 -1.70
CA ASN A 25 8.88 -0.65 -1.44
C ASN A 25 7.71 0.30 -1.66
N LYS A 26 7.88 1.58 -1.33
CA LYS A 26 6.90 2.62 -1.65
C LYS A 26 6.70 2.73 -3.16
N ALA A 27 7.77 2.85 -3.94
CA ALA A 27 7.68 2.91 -5.40
C ALA A 27 6.99 1.66 -6.00
N ARG A 28 7.24 0.46 -5.46
CA ARG A 28 6.56 -0.78 -5.87
C ARG A 28 5.05 -0.74 -5.56
N ARG A 29 4.67 -0.25 -4.38
CA ARG A 29 3.27 -0.07 -3.99
C ARG A 29 2.59 0.96 -4.90
N ASP A 30 3.20 2.13 -5.10
CA ASP A 30 2.67 3.20 -5.95
C ASP A 30 2.39 2.68 -7.37
N HIS A 31 3.35 1.98 -7.97
CA HIS A 31 3.17 1.38 -9.30
C HIS A 31 2.02 0.34 -9.34
N TYR A 32 1.88 -0.47 -8.28
CA TYR A 32 0.77 -1.41 -8.17
C TYR A 32 -0.58 -0.69 -8.08
N HIS A 33 -0.70 0.37 -7.27
CA HIS A 33 -1.93 1.15 -7.16
C HIS A 33 -2.32 1.79 -8.48
N MET A 34 -1.37 2.43 -9.18
CA MET A 34 -1.61 2.97 -10.52
C MET A 34 -2.11 1.90 -11.50
N ALA A 35 -1.50 0.71 -11.49
CA ALA A 35 -1.92 -0.39 -12.36
C ALA A 35 -3.34 -0.87 -12.00
N VAL A 36 -3.69 -0.94 -10.71
CA VAL A 36 -5.02 -1.32 -10.24
C VAL A 36 -6.07 -0.29 -10.65
N GLU A 37 -5.78 1.01 -10.52
CA GLU A 37 -6.69 2.08 -10.95
C GLU A 37 -7.01 1.97 -12.43
N VAL A 38 -5.98 1.82 -13.28
CA VAL A 38 -6.17 1.61 -14.72
C VAL A 38 -7.02 0.37 -14.98
N TRP A 39 -6.73 -0.73 -14.28
CA TRP A 39 -7.51 -1.97 -14.42
C TRP A 39 -8.99 -1.78 -14.02
N GLN A 40 -9.27 -1.01 -12.97
CA GLN A 40 -10.65 -0.71 -12.56
C GLN A 40 -11.38 0.13 -13.60
N VAL A 41 -10.73 1.16 -14.16
CA VAL A 41 -11.30 1.99 -15.23
C VAL A 41 -11.64 1.14 -16.45
N GLU A 42 -10.72 0.26 -16.88
CA GLU A 42 -10.98 -0.63 -18.01
C GLU A 42 -12.10 -1.63 -17.75
N LYS A 43 -12.16 -2.19 -16.53
CA LYS A 43 -13.23 -3.10 -16.11
C LYS A 43 -14.58 -2.38 -16.11
N ALA A 44 -14.64 -1.15 -15.59
CA ALA A 44 -15.84 -0.34 -15.57
C ALA A 44 -16.31 -0.02 -17.00
N ARG A 45 -15.39 0.34 -17.90
CA ARG A 45 -15.69 0.56 -19.32
C ARG A 45 -16.27 -0.69 -19.98
N ALA A 46 -15.62 -1.84 -19.82
CA ALA A 46 -16.11 -3.12 -20.38
C ALA A 46 -17.51 -3.46 -19.84
N ARG A 47 -17.77 -3.20 -18.54
CA ARG A 47 -19.09 -3.37 -17.94
C ARG A 47 -20.14 -2.46 -18.58
N ALA A 48 -19.82 -1.18 -18.79
CA ALA A 48 -20.73 -0.22 -19.43
C ALA A 48 -21.07 -0.61 -20.88
N GLU A 49 -20.09 -1.15 -21.61
CA GLU A 49 -20.26 -1.67 -22.98
C GLU A 49 -20.90 -3.08 -23.02
N LYS A 50 -21.26 -3.65 -21.86
CA LYS A 50 -21.78 -5.03 -21.72
C LYS A 50 -20.84 -6.10 -22.31
N GLN A 51 -19.55 -5.82 -22.32
CA GLN A 51 -18.51 -6.73 -22.78
C GLN A 51 -17.94 -7.54 -21.62
N LYS A 52 -17.48 -8.77 -21.92
CA LYS A 52 -16.78 -9.60 -20.95
C LYS A 52 -15.36 -9.10 -20.74
N PHE A 53 -15.03 -8.74 -19.51
CA PHE A 53 -13.68 -8.33 -19.14
C PHE A 53 -12.83 -9.54 -18.70
N THR A 54 -11.72 -9.80 -19.40
CA THR A 54 -10.88 -11.01 -19.20
C THR A 54 -9.48 -10.71 -18.66
N LYS A 55 -9.11 -9.44 -18.51
CA LYS A 55 -7.78 -9.06 -18.02
C LYS A 55 -7.65 -9.41 -16.53
N LYS A 56 -6.54 -10.04 -16.17
CA LYS A 56 -6.23 -10.36 -14.77
C LYS A 56 -5.98 -9.07 -13.98
N LYS A 57 -6.43 -9.05 -12.72
CA LYS A 57 -6.09 -7.98 -11.79
C LYS A 57 -4.55 -7.94 -11.63
N PRO A 58 -3.92 -6.77 -11.66
CA PRO A 58 -2.51 -6.63 -11.29
C PRO A 58 -2.25 -7.23 -9.90
N ALA A 59 -1.02 -7.68 -9.65
CA ALA A 59 -0.62 -8.23 -8.37
C ALA A 59 0.56 -7.44 -7.82
N LEU A 60 0.54 -7.18 -6.51
CA LEU A 60 1.68 -6.61 -5.81
C LEU A 60 2.73 -7.72 -5.67
N GLY A 61 3.88 -7.55 -6.31
CA GLY A 61 4.99 -8.48 -6.21
C GLY A 61 5.58 -8.54 -4.80
N LYS A 62 6.60 -9.38 -4.62
CA LYS A 62 7.30 -9.47 -3.32
C LYS A 62 7.96 -8.12 -2.98
N LEU A 63 7.73 -7.63 -1.77
CA LEU A 63 8.43 -6.47 -1.24
C LEU A 63 9.81 -6.87 -0.70
N VAL A 64 10.72 -5.91 -0.64
CA VAL A 64 12.05 -6.11 -0.06
C VAL A 64 11.92 -6.26 1.45
N ALA A 65 12.44 -7.36 2.00
CA ALA A 65 12.37 -7.69 3.42
C ALA A 65 13.18 -6.70 4.27
N ALA A 66 12.71 -6.46 5.50
CA ALA A 66 13.36 -5.55 6.45
C ALA A 66 14.81 -5.98 6.75
N ILE A 67 15.70 -4.99 6.88
CA ILE A 67 17.10 -5.25 7.19
C ILE A 67 17.23 -5.42 8.71
N PRO A 68 17.78 -6.54 9.21
CA PRO A 68 17.92 -6.76 10.64
C PRO A 68 18.68 -5.64 11.33
N ARG A 69 18.08 -5.04 12.37
CA ARG A 69 18.72 -3.98 13.14
C ARG A 69 19.94 -4.52 13.91
N PRO A 70 21.10 -3.86 13.84
CA PRO A 70 22.26 -4.21 14.65
C PRO A 70 21.90 -4.18 16.15
N LYS A 71 22.16 -5.29 16.86
CA LYS A 71 21.99 -5.37 18.32
C LYS A 71 23.15 -4.64 19.00
N VAL A 72 22.97 -3.35 19.29
CA VAL A 72 23.88 -2.59 20.14
C VAL A 72 23.33 -2.61 21.57
N GLY A 73 24.16 -3.03 22.54
CA GLY A 73 23.74 -3.19 23.94
C GLY A 73 23.00 -1.97 24.48
N SER A 74 21.86 -2.22 25.14
CA SER A 74 20.86 -1.27 25.58
C SER A 74 21.41 -0.14 26.44
N HIS A 75 21.38 1.08 25.92
CA HIS A 75 21.09 2.26 26.72
C HIS A 75 20.48 3.32 25.78
N GLU A 76 19.16 3.41 25.87
CA GLU A 76 18.28 4.53 25.54
C GLU A 76 18.73 5.51 24.44
N GLU A 77 18.00 5.47 23.32
CA GLU A 77 17.25 6.65 22.91
C GLU A 77 15.93 6.15 22.29
N GLU A 78 14.89 6.28 23.11
CA GLU A 78 13.50 6.22 22.71
C GLU A 78 13.26 7.32 21.67
N GLY A 79 13.00 6.87 20.46
CA GLY A 79 12.54 7.67 19.34
C GLY A 79 11.80 6.74 18.41
N GLU A 80 10.99 5.86 19.00
CA GLU A 80 10.09 4.96 18.32
C GLU A 80 8.95 5.80 17.75
N MET A 81 9.25 6.54 16.67
CA MET A 81 8.28 6.66 15.59
C MET A 81 8.28 5.31 14.88
N SER A 82 7.77 4.29 15.59
CA SER A 82 7.16 3.14 14.96
C SER A 82 6.08 3.76 14.08
N GLY A 83 6.39 3.87 12.79
CA GLY A 83 5.41 4.23 11.78
C GLY A 83 4.33 3.16 11.82
N GLU A 84 3.35 3.40 12.69
CA GLU A 84 1.98 2.96 12.47
C GLU A 84 1.65 3.47 11.08
N GLU A 85 1.81 2.60 10.06
CA GLU A 85 1.16 2.79 8.77
C GLU A 85 -0.34 2.75 9.11
N PHE A 86 -0.88 3.90 9.55
CA PHE A 86 -2.30 4.09 9.80
C PHE A 86 -2.95 4.16 8.42
N ASP A 87 -3.24 2.98 7.88
CA ASP A 87 -4.00 2.77 6.66
C ASP A 87 -5.45 3.25 6.90
N ILE A 88 -5.67 4.57 6.95
CA ILE A 88 -7.03 5.15 6.79
C ILE A 88 -7.35 5.21 5.31
N ASP A 89 -7.52 4.06 4.67
CA ASP A 89 -8.16 4.01 3.36
C ASP A 89 -9.23 2.90 3.32
N ASP A 90 -9.84 2.62 4.47
CA ASP A 90 -10.98 1.70 4.61
C ASP A 90 -12.24 2.44 5.09
N ILE A 91 -12.59 3.53 4.40
CA ILE A 91 -13.99 3.97 4.36
C ILE A 91 -14.58 3.56 3.00
N ASP A 92 -14.74 2.25 2.87
CA ASP A 92 -15.61 1.62 1.88
C ASP A 92 -17.06 2.01 2.22
N SER A 93 -17.44 3.26 1.92
CA SER A 93 -18.82 3.72 1.98
C SER A 93 -19.51 3.44 0.63
N ASP A 94 -19.47 2.19 0.17
CA ASP A 94 -20.39 1.64 -0.82
C ASP A 94 -21.78 1.45 -0.17
N LEU A 95 -22.44 2.56 0.16
CA LEU A 95 -23.89 2.58 0.36
C LEU A 95 -24.57 2.61 -1.03
N SER A 96 -24.46 1.48 -1.74
CA SER A 96 -25.33 1.15 -2.86
C SER A 96 -26.72 0.81 -2.31
N THR A 97 -27.48 1.84 -1.92
CA THR A 97 -28.92 1.72 -1.71
C THR A 97 -29.56 1.55 -3.08
N GLU A 98 -29.72 0.30 -3.48
CA GLU A 98 -30.86 -0.26 -4.20
C GLU A 98 -31.70 0.75 -4.99
N CYS A 99 -31.34 0.99 -6.25
CA CYS A 99 -32.26 1.55 -7.24
C CYS A 99 -33.25 0.44 -7.65
N GLY A 100 -34.27 0.21 -6.82
CA GLY A 100 -35.43 -0.61 -7.16
C GLY A 100 -36.33 0.12 -8.16
N ALA A 101 -35.96 0.10 -9.44
CA ALA A 101 -36.87 0.42 -10.52
C ALA A 101 -37.70 -0.83 -10.86
N THR A 102 -38.94 -0.90 -10.37
CA THR A 102 -39.92 -1.85 -10.89
C THR A 102 -41.25 -1.18 -11.21
N HIS A 103 -41.68 -1.48 -12.45
CA HIS A 103 -43.03 -1.45 -12.98
C HIS A 103 -43.62 -0.11 -13.46
N LEU A 104 -43.26 0.17 -14.71
CA LEU A 104 -44.20 0.53 -15.77
C LEU A 104 -45.48 -0.32 -15.65
N VAL A 105 -46.61 0.29 -15.30
CA VAL A 105 -47.94 -0.22 -15.65
C VAL A 105 -48.64 0.85 -16.49
N ASP A 106 -48.80 0.54 -17.76
CA ASP A 106 -49.86 1.09 -18.60
C ASP A 106 -51.20 0.87 -17.90
N SER A 107 -52.06 1.89 -17.89
CA SER A 107 -53.51 1.70 -17.93
C SER A 107 -54.19 2.95 -18.48
N LEU A 108 -55.06 2.67 -19.45
CA LEU A 108 -55.87 3.51 -20.34
C LEU A 108 -56.44 4.80 -19.74
#